data_AF-A0A6P7GVU2-F1
#
_entry.id   AF-A0A6P7GVU2-F1
#
_cell.length_a   1.000
_cell.length_b   1.000
_cell.length_c   1.000
_cell.angle_alpha   90.00
_cell.angle_beta   90.00
_cell.angle_gamma   90.00
#
_symmetry.space_group_name_H-M   'P 1'
#
loop_
_entity.id
_entity.type
_entity.pdbx_description
1 polymer ?
#
loop_
_entity_poly.entity_id
_entity_poly.type
_entity_poly.pdbx_seq_one_letter_code
_entity_poly.pdbx_strand_id
1 'polypeptide(L)'
;KRDNLLLPALGLFYLILTGGNVAISYWYGDEITSESYDLADAIYDIKWYNKSKEFKKMLSILLIRCHTVVGIEIGGITIMSRNICIG
;
A
#
# COMPACT_ATOMS: atom_id res chain seq x y z
N LYS A 1 6.22 -39.35 -19.94
CA LYS A 1 6.31 -38.25 -20.96
C LYS A 1 5.28 -37.15 -20.71
N ARG A 2 4.05 -37.51 -20.30
CA ARG A 2 3.00 -36.56 -19.88
C ARG A 2 3.35 -35.84 -18.57
N ASP A 3 4.10 -36.53 -17.71
CA ASP A 3 4.47 -36.15 -16.33
C ASP A 3 5.61 -35.11 -16.32
N ASN A 4 6.53 -35.21 -17.28
CA ASN A 4 7.62 -34.24 -17.49
C ASN A 4 7.12 -32.89 -18.05
N LEU A 5 5.90 -32.84 -18.60
CA LEU A 5 5.28 -31.61 -19.12
C LEU A 5 4.40 -30.90 -18.07
N LEU A 6 3.90 -31.63 -17.07
CA LEU A 6 3.07 -31.04 -16.01
C LEU A 6 3.89 -30.21 -15.02
N LEU A 7 5.12 -30.61 -14.72
CA LEU A 7 6.03 -29.86 -13.84
C LEU A 7 6.34 -28.43 -14.35
N PRO A 8 6.73 -28.22 -15.62
CA PRO A 8 6.93 -26.85 -16.13
C PRO A 8 5.62 -26.07 -16.26
N ALA A 9 4.49 -26.73 -16.56
CA ALA A 9 3.19 -26.07 -16.63
C ALA A 9 2.72 -25.55 -15.26
N LEU A 10 2.89 -26.33 -14.19
CA LEU A 10 2.61 -25.90 -12.82
C LEU A 10 3.53 -24.77 -12.35
N GLY A 11 4.82 -24.82 -12.74
CA GLY A 11 5.76 -23.73 -12.47
C GLY A 11 5.37 -22.42 -13.16
N LEU A 12 4.95 -22.49 -14.43
CA LEU A 12 4.47 -21.34 -15.18
C LEU A 12 3.19 -20.76 -14.55
N PHE A 13 2.25 -21.63 -14.16
CA PHE A 13 1.01 -21.22 -13.50
C PHE A 13 1.27 -20.53 -12.17
N TYR A 14 2.18 -21.06 -11.35
CA TYR A 14 2.58 -20.44 -10.08
C TYR A 14 3.20 -19.05 -10.28
N LEU A 15 4.05 -18.88 -11.31
CA LEU A 15 4.70 -17.61 -11.61
C LEU A 15 3.71 -16.53 -12.09
N ILE A 16 2.69 -16.93 -12.86
CA ILE A 16 1.61 -16.04 -13.28
C ILE A 16 0.79 -15.59 -12.07
N LEU A 17 0.46 -16.51 -11.15
CA LEU A 17 -0.30 -16.19 -9.95
C LEU A 17 0.46 -15.23 -9.03
N THR A 18 1.73 -15.50 -8.72
CA THR A 18 2.51 -14.64 -7.82
C THR A 18 2.79 -13.27 -8.47
N GLY A 19 3.09 -13.23 -9.77
CA GLY A 19 3.24 -11.97 -10.50
C GLY A 19 1.96 -11.11 -10.49
N GLY A 20 0.80 -11.72 -10.70
CA GLY A 20 -0.49 -11.03 -10.63
C GLY A 20 -0.80 -10.48 -9.24
N ASN A 21 -0.52 -11.25 -8.18
CA ASN A 21 -0.70 -10.80 -6.81
C ASN A 21 0.18 -9.58 -6.48
N VAL A 22 1.46 -9.60 -6.89
CA VAL A 22 2.38 -8.47 -6.68
C VAL A 22 1.89 -7.22 -7.42
N ALA A 23 1.42 -7.36 -8.66
CA ALA A 23 0.88 -6.23 -9.44
C ALA A 23 -0.38 -5.62 -8.78
N ILE A 24 -1.27 -6.45 -8.23
CA ILE A 24 -2.47 -5.98 -7.52
C ILE A 24 -2.09 -5.28 -6.21
N SER A 25 -1.19 -5.86 -5.41
CA SER A 25 -0.72 -5.23 -4.16
C SER A 25 -0.10 -3.87 -4.41
N TYR A 26 0.62 -3.73 -5.51
CA TYR A 26 1.26 -2.51 -5.91
C TYR A 26 0.28 -1.42 -6.35
N TRP A 27 -0.72 -1.79 -7.16
CA TRP A 27 -1.78 -0.86 -7.56
C TRP A 27 -2.58 -0.36 -6.34
N TYR A 28 -2.93 -1.28 -5.45
CA TYR A 28 -3.67 -0.96 -4.23
C TYR A 28 -2.84 -0.13 -3.24
N GLY A 29 -1.54 -0.41 -3.12
CA GLY A 29 -0.63 0.37 -2.28
C GLY A 29 -0.50 1.83 -2.72
N ASP A 30 -0.47 2.09 -4.03
CA ASP A 30 -0.40 3.44 -4.58
C ASP A 30 -1.69 4.24 -4.34
N GLU A 31 -2.86 3.60 -4.53
CA GLU A 31 -4.17 4.22 -4.27
C GLU A 31 -4.34 4.61 -2.80
N ILE A 32 -4.04 3.68 -1.87
CA ILE A 32 -4.12 3.96 -0.43
C ILE A 32 -3.16 5.08 -0.03
N THR A 33 -1.98 5.13 -0.62
CA THR A 33 -1.00 6.17 -0.32
C THR A 33 -1.52 7.54 -0.77
N SER A 34 -2.11 7.63 -1.96
CA SER A 34 -2.75 8.86 -2.46
C SER A 34 -3.89 9.31 -1.54
N GLU A 35 -4.83 8.42 -1.23
CA GLU A 35 -5.95 8.74 -0.34
C GLU A 35 -5.49 9.14 1.08
N SER A 36 -4.39 8.56 1.56
CA SER A 36 -3.82 8.89 2.88
C SER A 36 -3.27 10.32 2.94
N TYR A 37 -2.69 10.82 1.85
CA TYR A 37 -2.24 12.20 1.74
C TYR A 37 -3.42 13.17 1.69
N ASP A 38 -4.45 12.88 0.89
CA ASP A 38 -5.66 13.69 0.82
C ASP A 38 -6.38 13.74 2.16
N LEU A 39 -6.44 12.61 2.87
CA LEU A 39 -7.00 12.53 4.22
C LEU A 39 -6.20 13.37 5.23
N ALA A 40 -4.88 13.36 5.14
CA ALA A 40 -4.02 14.17 6.01
C ALA A 40 -4.24 15.67 5.78
N ASP A 41 -4.39 16.09 4.51
CA ASP A 41 -4.63 17.49 4.14
C ASP A 41 -6.02 17.95 4.62
N ALA A 42 -7.06 17.13 4.40
CA ALA A 42 -8.41 17.40 4.89
C ALA A 42 -8.47 17.48 6.42
N ILE A 43 -7.71 16.64 7.12
CA ILE A 43 -7.57 16.69 8.59
C ILE A 43 -6.91 17.99 9.05
N TYR A 44 -5.91 18.49 8.31
CA TYR A 44 -5.20 19.71 8.65
C TYR A 44 -6.10 20.96 8.49
N ASP A 45 -6.99 20.95 7.49
CA ASP A 45 -7.94 22.04 7.23
C ASP A 45 -9.09 22.12 8.28
N ILE A 46 -9.34 21.04 9.02
CA ILE A 46 -10.26 21.09 10.15
C ILE A 46 -9.70 22.05 11.21
N LYS A 47 -10.51 23.02 11.66
CA LYS A 47 -10.20 23.93 12.78
C LYS A 47 -10.09 23.18 14.12
N TRP A 48 -9.05 22.35 14.26
CA TRP A 48 -8.80 21.41 15.34
C TRP A 48 -8.57 22.11 16.69
N TYR A 49 -8.12 23.37 16.66
CA TYR A 49 -7.89 24.20 17.84
C TYR A 49 -9.11 24.30 18.75
N ASN A 50 -10.32 24.33 18.16
CA ASN A 50 -11.59 24.55 18.87
C ASN A 50 -12.34 23.25 19.23
N LYS A 51 -11.70 22.08 19.08
CA LYS A 51 -12.29 20.76 19.38
C LYS A 51 -11.79 20.19 20.72
N SER A 52 -12.49 19.16 21.19
CA SER A 52 -12.20 18.48 22.46
C SER A 52 -10.79 17.86 22.49
N LYS A 53 -10.25 17.67 23.71
CA LYS A 53 -8.93 17.06 23.91
C LYS A 53 -8.84 15.64 23.34
N GLU A 54 -9.93 14.88 23.38
CA GLU A 54 -10.02 13.54 22.80
C GLU A 54 -9.94 13.57 21.27
N PHE A 55 -10.65 14.52 20.64
CA PHE A 55 -10.59 14.70 19.18
C PHE A 55 -9.18 15.05 18.71
N LYS A 56 -8.47 15.93 19.42
CA LYS A 56 -7.07 16.26 19.13
C LYS A 56 -6.16 15.03 19.23
N LYS A 57 -6.35 14.19 20.25
CA LYS A 57 -5.58 12.95 20.43
C LYS A 57 -5.81 11.97 19.27
N MET A 58 -7.07 11.78 18.87
CA MET A 58 -7.44 10.93 17.74
C MET A 58 -6.87 11.47 16.42
N LEU A 59 -6.92 12.80 16.23
CA LEU A 59 -6.37 13.48 15.06
C LEU A 59 -4.85 13.30 14.95
N SER A 60 -4.13 13.44 16.07
CA SER A 60 -2.68 13.21 16.10
C SER A 60 -2.34 11.75 15.77
N ILE A 61 -3.11 10.78 16.25
CA ILE A 61 -2.94 9.38 15.89
C ILE A 61 -3.18 9.18 14.38
N LEU A 62 -4.26 9.73 13.83
CA LEU A 62 -4.56 9.66 12.40
C LEU A 62 -3.46 10.29 11.54
N LEU A 63 -3.02 11.51 11.87
CA LEU A 63 -1.91 12.18 11.17
C LEU A 63 -0.62 11.38 11.22
N ILE A 64 -0.26 10.83 12.39
CA ILE A 64 0.91 9.96 12.51
C ILE A 64 0.73 8.73 11.62
N ARG A 65 -0.45 8.09 11.59
CA ARG A 65 -0.72 6.90 10.77
C ARG A 65 -0.74 7.20 9.26
N CYS A 66 -1.23 8.36 8.84
CA CYS A 66 -1.21 8.80 7.45
C CYS A 66 0.21 9.19 6.99
N HIS A 67 1.02 9.78 7.88
CA HIS A 67 2.42 10.11 7.61
C HIS A 67 3.38 8.92 7.77
N THR A 68 2.99 7.89 8.52
CA THR A 68 3.73 6.64 8.59
C THR A 68 3.38 5.88 7.33
N VAL A 69 4.15 6.15 6.27
CA VAL A 69 4.15 5.50 4.96
C VAL A 69 3.41 4.16 5.02
N VAL A 70 2.11 4.16 4.69
CA VAL A 70 1.35 2.93 4.40
C VAL A 70 1.73 2.48 2.99
N GLY A 71 3.03 2.46 2.74
CA GLY A 71 3.62 1.71 1.66
C GLY A 71 3.70 0.29 2.15
N ILE A 72 3.12 -0.63 1.39
CA ILE A 72 3.43 -2.04 1.59
C ILE A 72 4.93 -2.17 1.30
N GLU A 73 5.74 -2.18 2.36
CA GLU A 73 7.18 -2.35 2.24
C GLU A 73 7.46 -3.82 1.91
N ILE A 74 8.02 -4.08 0.73
CA ILE A 74 8.64 -5.38 0.46
C ILE A 74 9.94 -5.40 1.28
N GLY A 75 9.90 -6.08 2.42
CA GLY A 75 11.08 -6.39 3.23
C GLY A 75 11.84 -5.17 3.80
N GLY A 76 11.21 -4.00 3.90
CA GLY A 76 11.85 -2.78 4.40
C GLY A 76 12.83 -2.10 3.44
N ILE A 77 12.82 -2.49 2.16
CA ILE A 77 13.79 -2.02 1.16
C ILE A 77 13.20 -0.89 0.32
N THR A 78 11.92 -1.01 -0.08
CA THR A 78 11.30 -0.01 -0.92
C THR A 78 9.78 0.01 -0.79
N ILE A 79 9.24 1.22 -0.84
CA ILE A 79 7.81 1.51 -0.92
C ILE A 79 7.26 0.96 -2.23
N MET A 80 6.20 0.17 -2.19
CA MET A 80 5.49 -0.25 -3.41
C MET A 80 4.74 0.94 -4.05
N SER A 81 5.43 1.75 -4.86
CA SER A 81 4.88 2.88 -5.62
C SER A 81 5.13 2.73 -7.11
N ARG A 82 4.14 3.14 -7.95
CA ARG A 82 4.04 3.01 -9.43
C ARG A 82 5.30 3.22 -10.27
N ASN A 83 6.31 3.86 -9.71
CA ASN A 83 7.61 4.10 -10.33
C ASN A 83 8.57 2.88 -10.34
N ILE A 84 8.52 1.99 -9.34
CA ILE A 84 9.49 0.87 -9.20
C ILE A 84 9.19 -0.37 -10.07
N CYS A 85 7.92 -0.61 -10.41
CA CYS A 85 7.52 -1.76 -11.22
C CYS A 85 7.71 -1.49 -12.74
N ILE A 86 7.84 -0.22 -13.13
CA ILE A 86 7.99 0.21 -14.53
C ILE A 86 9.41 0.68 -14.89
N GLY A 87 10.27 0.90 -13.90
CA GLY A 87 11.67 1.31 -14.05
C GLY A 87 12.63 0.16 -13.84
#